data_AF-A0A7J7PDL9-F1
#
_entry.id   AF-A0A7J7PDL9-F1
#
_cell.length_a   1.000
_cell.length_b   1.000
_cell.length_c   1.000
_cell.angle_alpha   90.00
_cell.angle_beta   90.00
_cell.angle_gamma   90.00
#
_symmetry.space_group_name_H-M   'P 1'
#
loop_
_entity.id
_entity.type
_entity.pdbx_description
1 polymer ?
#
loop_
_entity_poly.entity_id
_entity_poly.type
_entity_poly.pdbx_seq_one_letter_code
_entity_poly.pdbx_strand_id
1 'polypeptide(L)'
;MLLEGAALLLLQLLCILIRALYIIVKPRPLRPAGPVKTMIVLGSGGHTAEMLMLVEGMDKAFYTPRVYVAAETDKMSAKRAFSREQTWSGSQDTPACVSVEVIPRSREVGQSYITSVFTTLYSLLFATRMVLRHRPQLVLVNGPGTCIPVCAMAFVNRLLFLSDCRILYVESIARVRKLSLSGYILYFSRVADQFFVQWPELLARFPRSTYAGRLY
;
A
#
# COMPACT_ATOMS: atom_id res chain seq x y z
N MET A 1 -12.05 28.12 30.50
CA MET A 1 -12.02 28.13 29.02
C MET A 1 -10.67 27.73 28.40
N LEU A 2 -9.60 28.55 28.44
CA LEU A 2 -8.34 28.20 27.76
C LEU A 2 -7.66 26.94 28.32
N LEU A 3 -7.62 26.79 29.65
CA LEU A 3 -7.04 25.61 30.31
C LEU A 3 -7.82 24.32 30.02
N GLU A 4 -9.15 24.41 30.01
CA GLU A 4 -10.04 23.27 29.72
C GLU A 4 -9.93 22.83 28.26
N GLY A 5 -9.85 23.79 27.32
CA GLY A 5 -9.61 23.50 25.91
C GLY A 5 -8.25 22.82 25.67
N ALA A 6 -7.20 23.28 26.35
CA ALA A 6 -5.88 22.66 26.27
C ALA A 6 -5.89 21.22 26.84
N ALA A 7 -6.57 20.99 27.97
CA ALA A 7 -6.67 19.67 28.57
C ALA A 7 -7.41 18.67 27.66
N LEU A 8 -8.51 19.11 27.01
CA LEU A 8 -9.25 18.29 26.05
C LEU A 8 -8.41 17.93 24.82
N LEU A 9 -7.67 18.89 24.26
CA LEU A 9 -6.79 18.64 23.13
C LEU A 9 -5.68 17.63 23.47
N LEU A 10 -5.04 17.79 24.64
CA LEU A 10 -4.01 16.86 25.11
C LEU A 10 -4.57 15.44 25.30
N LEU A 11 -5.76 15.31 25.88
CA LEU A 11 -6.43 14.02 26.02
C LEU A 11 -6.74 13.37 24.67
N GLN A 12 -7.21 14.15 23.69
CA GLN A 12 -7.46 13.64 22.33
C GLN A 12 -6.19 13.15 21.66
N LEU A 13 -5.10 13.94 21.72
CA LEU A 13 -3.80 13.56 21.19
C LEU A 13 -3.25 12.30 21.87
N LEU A 14 -3.42 12.18 23.19
CA LEU A 14 -3.04 10.99 23.95
C LEU A 14 -3.83 9.76 23.51
N CYS A 15 -5.15 9.86 23.35
CA CYS A 15 -5.99 8.77 22.85
C CYS A 15 -5.58 8.32 21.43
N ILE A 16 -5.29 9.27 20.54
CA ILE A 16 -4.80 9.00 19.18
C ILE A 16 -3.44 8.30 19.25
N LEU A 17 -2.52 8.76 20.11
CA LEU A 17 -1.21 8.15 20.29
C LEU A 17 -1.33 6.72 20.81
N ILE A 18 -2.12 6.48 21.86
CA ILE A 18 -2.37 5.14 22.41
C ILE A 18 -2.93 4.23 21.32
N ARG A 19 -3.87 4.73 20.52
CA ARG A 19 -4.46 3.97 19.41
C ARG A 19 -3.45 3.64 18.33
N ALA A 20 -2.61 4.61 17.93
CA ALA A 20 -1.55 4.40 16.95
C ALA A 20 -0.55 3.34 17.44
N LEU A 21 -0.11 3.44 18.69
CA LEU A 21 0.77 2.46 19.33
C LEU A 21 0.10 1.08 19.40
N TYR A 22 -1.18 1.00 19.76
CA TYR A 22 -1.92 -0.25 19.78
C TYR A 22 -1.92 -0.94 18.40
N ILE A 23 -2.22 -0.17 17.34
CA ILE A 23 -2.22 -0.66 15.95
C ILE A 23 -0.83 -1.16 15.55
N ILE A 24 0.22 -0.40 15.89
CA ILE A 24 1.61 -0.70 15.54
C ILE A 24 2.15 -1.93 16.28
N VAL A 25 1.82 -2.07 17.56
CA VAL A 25 2.35 -3.14 18.42
C VAL A 25 1.58 -4.44 18.22
N LYS A 26 0.29 -4.37 17.92
CA LYS A 26 -0.57 -5.55 17.69
C LYS A 26 -1.11 -5.55 16.25
N PRO A 27 -0.26 -5.88 15.25
CA PRO A 27 -0.76 -6.12 13.90
C PRO A 27 -1.78 -7.26 13.97
N ARG A 28 -2.99 -7.00 13.49
CA ARG A 28 -4.07 -7.99 13.50
C ARG A 28 -4.10 -8.70 12.15
N PRO A 29 -4.29 -10.02 12.10
CA PRO A 29 -4.56 -10.69 10.83
C PRO A 29 -5.84 -10.15 10.20
N LEU A 30 -5.92 -10.17 8.87
CA LEU A 30 -7.19 -10.02 8.17
C LEU A 30 -8.11 -11.15 8.62
N ARG A 31 -9.33 -10.81 9.09
CA ARG A 31 -10.39 -11.77 9.40
C ARG A 31 -11.59 -11.48 8.51
N PRO A 32 -11.52 -11.83 7.22
CA PRO A 32 -12.58 -11.56 6.28
C PRO A 32 -13.79 -12.46 6.56
N ALA A 33 -14.98 -11.88 6.54
CA ALA A 33 -16.25 -12.61 6.57
C ALA A 33 -16.78 -12.94 5.16
N GLY A 34 -16.03 -12.56 4.12
CA GLY A 34 -16.41 -12.66 2.71
C GLY A 34 -15.32 -12.07 1.81
N PRO A 35 -15.64 -11.71 0.56
CA PRO A 35 -14.68 -11.11 -0.36
C PRO A 35 -13.98 -9.87 0.20
N VAL A 36 -12.70 -9.72 -0.12
CA VAL A 36 -11.82 -8.66 0.38
C VAL A 36 -11.56 -7.64 -0.71
N LYS A 37 -12.12 -6.44 -0.53
CA LYS A 37 -11.82 -5.31 -1.41
C LYS A 37 -10.33 -4.97 -1.33
N THR A 38 -9.64 -5.10 -2.46
CA THR A 38 -8.17 -5.06 -2.52
C THR A 38 -7.71 -3.92 -3.40
N MET A 39 -6.90 -3.02 -2.85
CA MET A 39 -6.24 -1.95 -3.58
C MET A 39 -4.79 -2.33 -3.86
N ILE A 40 -4.36 -2.24 -5.12
CA ILE A 40 -3.08 -2.74 -5.59
C ILE A 40 -2.32 -1.57 -6.20
N VAL A 41 -1.20 -1.17 -5.58
CA VAL A 41 -0.38 -0.06 -6.10
C VAL A 41 0.65 -0.60 -7.07
N LEU A 42 0.60 -0.08 -8.30
CA LEU A 42 1.51 -0.43 -9.39
C LEU A 42 2.66 0.57 -9.46
N GLY A 43 3.86 0.07 -9.77
CA GLY A 43 5.04 0.89 -10.02
C GLY A 43 5.55 0.71 -11.44
N SER A 44 6.17 1.73 -12.03
CA SER A 44 6.61 1.65 -13.43
C SER A 44 7.55 0.49 -13.74
N GLY A 45 7.33 -0.15 -14.88
CA GLY A 45 8.22 -1.18 -15.44
C GLY A 45 8.18 -2.49 -14.66
N GLY A 46 9.32 -2.89 -14.10
CA GLY A 46 9.49 -4.17 -13.40
C GLY A 46 8.57 -4.31 -12.18
N HIS A 47 8.33 -3.24 -11.43
CA HIS A 47 7.43 -3.28 -10.27
C HIS A 47 5.98 -3.63 -10.65
N THR A 48 5.47 -3.18 -11.80
CA THR A 48 4.16 -3.60 -12.30
C THR A 48 4.16 -5.06 -12.67
N ALA A 49 5.21 -5.57 -13.31
CA ALA A 49 5.29 -6.99 -13.67
C ALA A 49 5.26 -7.87 -12.41
N GLU A 50 6.08 -7.52 -11.40
CA GLU A 50 6.07 -8.15 -10.08
C GLU A 50 4.66 -8.17 -9.46
N MET A 51 4.01 -7.00 -9.39
CA MET A 51 2.67 -6.90 -8.80
C MET A 51 1.63 -7.74 -9.54
N LEU A 52 1.66 -7.77 -10.88
CA LEU A 52 0.71 -8.54 -11.67
C LEU A 52 0.96 -10.05 -11.57
N MET A 53 2.22 -10.50 -11.48
CA MET A 53 2.57 -11.89 -11.21
C MET A 53 2.08 -12.34 -9.83
N LEU A 54 2.19 -11.48 -8.82
CA LEU A 54 1.66 -11.77 -7.50
C LEU A 54 0.13 -11.93 -7.52
N VAL A 55 -0.58 -11.02 -8.18
CA VAL A 55 -2.05 -11.08 -8.31
C VAL A 55 -2.50 -12.28 -9.15
N GLU A 56 -1.68 -12.73 -10.10
CA GLU A 56 -1.92 -13.96 -10.87
C GLU A 56 -1.99 -15.20 -9.97
N GLY A 57 -1.22 -15.25 -8.88
CA GLY A 57 -1.30 -16.34 -7.89
C GLY A 57 -2.43 -16.21 -6.86
N MET A 58 -3.13 -15.06 -6.81
CA MET A 58 -4.20 -14.81 -5.85
C MET A 58 -5.56 -15.35 -6.35
N ASP A 59 -6.49 -15.60 -5.43
CA ASP A 59 -7.88 -15.91 -5.74
C ASP A 59 -8.65 -14.63 -6.11
N LYS A 60 -9.02 -14.47 -7.39
CA LYS A 60 -9.70 -13.28 -7.91
C LYS A 60 -11.16 -13.20 -7.46
N ALA A 61 -11.79 -14.31 -7.10
CA ALA A 61 -13.15 -14.31 -6.58
C ALA A 61 -13.17 -13.88 -5.11
N PHE A 62 -12.12 -14.21 -4.36
CA PHE A 62 -11.98 -13.79 -2.98
C PHE A 62 -11.46 -12.36 -2.84
N TYR A 63 -10.42 -11.97 -3.57
CA TYR A 63 -9.86 -10.62 -3.53
C TYR A 63 -10.55 -9.71 -4.54
N THR A 64 -11.77 -9.29 -4.24
CA THR A 64 -12.63 -8.47 -5.10
C THR A 64 -13.49 -7.50 -4.27
N PRO A 65 -13.85 -6.32 -4.80
CA PRO A 65 -13.36 -5.73 -6.05
C PRO A 65 -11.89 -5.31 -5.94
N ARG A 66 -11.22 -5.23 -7.09
CA ARG A 66 -9.80 -4.84 -7.21
C ARG A 66 -9.70 -3.41 -7.72
N VAL A 67 -8.92 -2.61 -7.02
CA VAL A 67 -8.64 -1.21 -7.38
C VAL A 67 -7.15 -1.07 -7.66
N TYR A 68 -6.77 -0.92 -8.91
CA TYR A 68 -5.39 -0.71 -9.31
C TYR A 68 -5.05 0.78 -9.23
N VAL A 69 -3.91 1.11 -8.65
CA VAL A 69 -3.44 2.48 -8.53
C VAL A 69 -2.16 2.61 -9.36
N ALA A 70 -2.18 3.47 -10.37
CA ALA A 70 -1.02 3.72 -11.23
C ALA A 70 -0.58 5.18 -11.14
N ALA A 71 0.73 5.42 -11.32
CA ALA A 71 1.25 6.78 -11.40
C ALA A 71 0.76 7.47 -12.70
N GLU A 72 0.45 8.76 -12.63
CA GLU A 72 -0.02 9.55 -13.78
C GLU A 72 0.94 9.53 -14.97
N THR A 73 2.24 9.55 -14.69
CA THR A 73 3.30 9.48 -15.69
C THR A 73 3.51 8.07 -16.26
N ASP A 74 2.77 7.07 -15.78
CA ASP A 74 2.87 5.67 -16.19
C ASP A 74 1.55 5.10 -16.71
N LYS A 75 1.21 5.53 -17.94
CA LYS A 75 0.01 5.10 -18.66
C LYS A 75 0.03 3.61 -19.04
N MET A 76 1.22 2.98 -19.06
CA MET A 76 1.36 1.59 -19.50
C MET A 76 0.97 0.59 -18.41
N SER A 77 1.25 0.91 -17.14
CA SER A 77 0.94 0.00 -16.04
C SER A 77 -0.56 -0.24 -15.87
N ALA A 78 -1.37 0.81 -15.98
CA ALA A 78 -2.83 0.69 -15.97
C ALA A 78 -3.34 -0.20 -17.12
N LYS A 79 -2.83 0.00 -18.34
CA LYS A 79 -3.19 -0.83 -19.50
C LYS A 79 -2.82 -2.30 -19.30
N ARG A 80 -1.62 -2.58 -18.78
CA ARG A 80 -1.16 -3.95 -18.48
C ARG A 80 -2.04 -4.64 -17.45
N ALA A 81 -2.49 -3.92 -16.41
CA ALA A 81 -3.41 -4.46 -15.41
C ALA A 81 -4.75 -4.84 -16.04
N PHE A 82 -5.33 -3.98 -16.89
CA PHE A 82 -6.56 -4.30 -17.61
C PHE A 82 -6.41 -5.50 -18.53
N SER A 83 -5.35 -5.56 -19.33
CA SER A 83 -5.11 -6.70 -20.22
C SER A 83 -4.96 -8.01 -19.46
N ARG A 84 -4.35 -7.99 -18.27
CA ARG A 84 -4.25 -9.19 -17.42
C ARG A 84 -5.60 -9.58 -16.82
N GLU A 85 -6.41 -8.62 -16.36
CA GLU A 85 -7.75 -8.90 -15.85
C GLU A 85 -8.69 -9.48 -16.92
N GLN A 86 -8.61 -8.97 -18.16
CA GLN A 86 -9.34 -9.55 -19.32
C GLN A 86 -8.90 -10.99 -19.61
N THR A 87 -7.59 -11.24 -19.54
CA THR A 87 -7.04 -12.60 -19.72
C THR A 87 -7.54 -13.55 -18.64
N TRP A 88 -7.55 -13.12 -17.37
CA TRP A 88 -8.02 -13.94 -16.26
C TRP A 88 -9.53 -14.14 -16.24
N SER A 89 -10.31 -13.18 -16.73
CA SER A 89 -11.77 -13.30 -16.83
C SER A 89 -12.22 -14.13 -18.04
N GLY A 90 -11.35 -14.33 -19.03
CA GLY A 90 -11.70 -14.94 -20.31
C GLY A 90 -12.63 -14.06 -21.16
N SER A 91 -12.75 -12.76 -20.84
CA SER A 91 -13.59 -11.78 -21.52
C SER A 91 -12.77 -10.60 -22.02
N GLN A 92 -13.12 -10.06 -23.19
CA GLN A 92 -12.52 -8.81 -23.68
C GLN A 92 -13.02 -7.59 -22.88
N ASP A 93 -14.12 -7.71 -22.15
CA ASP A 93 -14.61 -6.63 -21.31
C ASP A 93 -13.88 -6.61 -19.97
N THR A 94 -13.62 -5.39 -19.48
CA THR A 94 -13.08 -5.21 -18.13
C THR A 94 -14.14 -5.68 -17.12
N PRO A 95 -13.81 -6.59 -16.19
CA PRO A 95 -14.76 -7.04 -15.18
C PRO A 95 -15.30 -5.85 -14.38
N ALA A 96 -16.62 -5.81 -14.13
CA ALA A 96 -17.25 -4.73 -13.36
C ALA A 96 -16.66 -4.56 -11.94
N CYS A 97 -15.97 -5.58 -11.44
CA CYS A 97 -15.29 -5.59 -10.14
C CYS A 97 -13.85 -5.03 -10.17
N VAL A 98 -13.39 -4.49 -11.30
CA VAL A 98 -12.06 -3.91 -11.46
C VAL A 98 -12.16 -2.42 -11.77
N SER A 99 -11.41 -1.61 -11.05
CA SER A 99 -11.25 -0.18 -11.34
C SER A 99 -9.79 0.26 -11.29
N VAL A 100 -9.48 1.35 -11.99
CA VAL A 100 -8.16 1.97 -11.97
C VAL A 100 -8.29 3.40 -11.47
N GLU A 101 -7.38 3.77 -10.57
CA GLU A 101 -7.21 5.12 -10.07
C GLU A 101 -5.80 5.62 -10.44
N VAL A 102 -5.70 6.91 -10.71
CA VAL A 102 -4.45 7.56 -11.09
C VAL A 102 -4.02 8.48 -9.96
N ILE A 103 -2.73 8.45 -9.64
CA ILE A 103 -2.12 9.27 -8.60
C ILE A 103 -0.86 9.97 -9.14
N PRO A 104 -0.62 11.26 -8.79
CA PRO A 104 0.63 11.92 -9.13
C PRO A 104 1.82 11.14 -8.58
N ARG A 105 2.90 11.02 -9.36
CA ARG A 105 4.07 10.25 -8.93
C ARG A 105 4.75 10.95 -7.74
N SER A 106 4.96 10.21 -6.65
CA SER A 106 5.55 10.80 -5.44
C SER A 106 7.03 11.13 -5.60
N ARG A 107 7.73 10.43 -6.50
CA ARG A 107 9.11 10.73 -6.87
C ARG A 107 9.39 10.35 -8.32
N GLU A 108 9.92 11.29 -9.09
CA GLU A 108 10.43 11.01 -10.44
C GLU A 108 11.85 10.45 -10.43
N VAL A 109 12.21 9.74 -11.50
CA VAL A 109 13.56 9.18 -11.65
C VAL A 109 14.58 10.33 -11.68
N GLY A 110 15.58 10.27 -10.80
CA GLY A 110 16.60 11.32 -10.67
C GLY A 110 16.20 12.51 -9.78
N GLN A 111 14.95 12.59 -9.29
CA GLN A 111 14.54 13.65 -8.37
C GLN A 111 15.26 13.52 -7.02
N SER A 112 15.64 14.65 -6.42
CA SER A 112 16.22 14.69 -5.07
C SER A 112 15.25 14.15 -4.01
N TYR A 113 15.79 13.54 -2.94
CA TYR A 113 14.98 13.06 -1.81
C TYR A 113 14.22 14.21 -1.12
N ILE A 114 14.83 15.39 -1.02
CA ILE A 114 14.21 16.55 -0.35
C ILE A 114 13.03 17.07 -1.16
N THR A 115 13.23 17.31 -2.46
CA THR A 115 12.15 17.79 -3.33
C THR A 115 11.04 16.75 -3.47
N SER A 116 11.37 15.45 -3.36
CA SER A 116 10.38 14.39 -3.39
C SER A 116 9.41 14.39 -2.20
N VAL A 117 9.76 15.05 -1.09
CA VAL A 117 8.84 15.23 0.04
C VAL A 117 7.62 16.04 -0.40
N PHE A 118 7.81 17.13 -1.13
CA PHE A 118 6.72 17.99 -1.58
C PHE A 118 5.82 17.28 -2.60
N THR A 119 6.38 16.56 -3.56
CA THR A 119 5.58 15.76 -4.51
C THR A 119 4.86 14.62 -3.83
N THR A 120 5.46 14.01 -2.80
CA THR A 120 4.79 12.98 -1.97
C THR A 120 3.61 13.57 -1.18
N LEU A 121 3.77 14.76 -0.58
CA LEU A 121 2.68 15.45 0.12
C LEU A 121 1.54 15.84 -0.84
N TYR A 122 1.88 16.24 -2.07
CA TYR A 122 0.88 16.47 -3.10
C TYR A 122 0.13 15.18 -3.47
N SER A 123 0.84 14.07 -3.69
CA SER A 123 0.22 12.74 -3.91
C SER A 123 -0.67 12.30 -2.73
N LEU A 124 -0.35 12.72 -1.49
CA LEU A 124 -1.12 12.37 -0.30
C LEU A 124 -2.57 12.90 -0.38
N LEU A 125 -2.78 14.06 -1.00
CA LEU A 125 -4.13 14.64 -1.19
C LEU A 125 -4.99 13.74 -2.08
N PHE A 126 -4.41 13.21 -3.16
CA PHE A 126 -5.07 12.27 -4.06
C PHE A 126 -5.30 10.92 -3.38
N ALA A 127 -4.29 10.40 -2.67
CA ALA A 127 -4.42 9.18 -1.88
C ALA A 127 -5.54 9.29 -0.84
N THR A 128 -5.71 10.47 -0.22
CA THR A 128 -6.78 10.71 0.77
C THR A 128 -8.15 10.50 0.14
N ARG A 129 -8.43 11.16 -0.98
CA ARG A 129 -9.70 11.01 -1.71
C ARG A 129 -9.95 9.57 -2.14
N MET A 130 -8.92 8.92 -2.69
CA MET A 130 -9.02 7.56 -3.23
C MET A 130 -9.28 6.51 -2.13
N VAL A 131 -8.51 6.53 -1.05
CA VAL A 131 -8.64 5.56 0.05
C VAL A 131 -9.97 5.77 0.79
N LEU A 132 -10.43 7.02 0.97
CA LEU A 132 -11.74 7.30 1.58
C LEU A 132 -12.92 6.88 0.70
N ARG A 133 -12.81 7.03 -0.62
CA ARG A 133 -13.84 6.60 -1.57
C ARG A 133 -13.95 5.08 -1.63
N HIS A 134 -12.83 4.40 -1.83
CA HIS A 134 -12.84 2.96 -2.06
C HIS A 134 -12.94 2.15 -0.77
N ARG A 135 -12.44 2.69 0.35
CA ARG A 135 -12.33 2.01 1.65
C ARG A 135 -11.80 0.58 1.51
N PRO A 136 -10.59 0.40 0.97
CA PRO A 136 -10.03 -0.94 0.78
C PRO A 136 -9.84 -1.65 2.13
N GLN A 137 -10.02 -2.97 2.13
CA GLN A 137 -9.74 -3.83 3.28
C GLN A 137 -8.30 -4.35 3.24
N LEU A 138 -7.73 -4.47 2.04
CA LEU A 138 -6.33 -4.81 1.82
C LEU A 138 -5.69 -3.79 0.87
N VAL A 139 -4.53 -3.28 1.23
CA VAL A 139 -3.64 -2.49 0.38
C VAL A 139 -2.39 -3.33 0.14
N LEU A 140 -2.19 -3.71 -1.12
CA LEU A 140 -1.08 -4.53 -1.59
C LEU A 140 -0.09 -3.64 -2.35
N VAL A 141 1.15 -3.60 -1.88
CA VAL A 141 2.17 -2.68 -2.39
C VAL A 141 3.54 -3.35 -2.49
N ASN A 142 4.36 -2.88 -3.43
CA ASN A 142 5.79 -3.15 -3.46
C ASN A 142 6.61 -1.84 -3.35
N GLY A 143 7.84 -1.82 -3.85
CA GLY A 143 8.83 -0.76 -3.60
C GLY A 143 8.67 0.64 -4.23
N PRO A 144 7.75 1.00 -5.17
CA PRO A 144 7.73 2.34 -5.77
C PRO A 144 7.33 3.41 -4.74
N GLY A 145 7.88 4.62 -4.85
CA GLY A 145 7.61 5.71 -3.91
C GLY A 145 6.12 6.09 -3.80
N THR A 146 5.34 5.87 -4.87
CA THR A 146 3.90 6.09 -4.92
C THR A 146 3.10 5.26 -3.89
N CYS A 147 3.66 4.16 -3.37
CA CYS A 147 2.97 3.39 -2.34
C CYS A 147 2.89 4.12 -0.99
N ILE A 148 3.84 5.02 -0.69
CA ILE A 148 3.94 5.71 0.60
C ILE A 148 2.69 6.53 0.94
N PRO A 149 2.20 7.45 0.08
CA PRO A 149 0.99 8.21 0.39
C PRO A 149 -0.25 7.33 0.53
N VAL A 150 -0.37 6.25 -0.27
CA VAL A 150 -1.51 5.32 -0.19
C VAL A 150 -1.48 4.55 1.14
N CYS A 151 -0.33 4.03 1.55
CA CYS A 151 -0.16 3.33 2.83
C CYS A 151 -0.38 4.27 4.01
N ALA A 152 0.15 5.49 3.95
CA ALA A 152 -0.05 6.49 4.99
C ALA A 152 -1.54 6.79 5.20
N MET A 153 -2.30 6.99 4.11
CA MET A 153 -3.74 7.25 4.22
C MET A 153 -4.55 6.03 4.66
N ALA A 154 -4.18 4.82 4.23
CA ALA A 154 -4.79 3.60 4.75
C ALA A 154 -4.59 3.44 6.26
N PHE A 155 -3.39 3.78 6.77
CA PHE A 155 -3.09 3.78 8.19
C PHE A 155 -3.85 4.86 8.95
N VAL A 156 -3.89 6.10 8.43
CA VAL A 156 -4.65 7.21 9.02
C VAL A 156 -6.14 6.87 9.12
N ASN A 157 -6.72 6.31 8.06
CA ASN A 157 -8.13 5.89 8.11
C ASN A 157 -8.38 4.82 9.18
N ARG A 158 -7.43 3.90 9.38
CA ARG A 158 -7.50 2.91 10.46
C ARG A 158 -7.35 3.54 11.85
N LEU A 159 -6.48 4.53 11.98
CA LEU A 159 -6.29 5.30 13.21
C LEU A 159 -7.57 6.05 13.60
N LEU A 160 -8.25 6.63 12.61
CA LEU A 160 -9.48 7.40 12.76
C LEU A 160 -10.76 6.55 12.74
N PHE A 161 -10.65 5.22 12.79
CA PHE A 161 -11.78 4.27 12.74
C PHE A 161 -12.68 4.38 11.48
N LEU A 162 -12.14 4.94 10.39
CA LEU A 162 -12.86 5.10 9.12
C LEU A 162 -12.84 3.83 8.25
N SER A 163 -11.81 2.99 8.37
CA SER A 163 -11.73 1.68 7.72
C SER A 163 -10.78 0.73 8.45
N ASP A 164 -11.06 -0.59 8.40
CA ASP A 164 -10.13 -1.61 8.91
C ASP A 164 -9.24 -2.15 7.78
N CYS A 165 -8.41 -1.27 7.23
CA CYS A 165 -7.51 -1.60 6.13
C CYS A 165 -6.23 -2.28 6.66
N ARG A 166 -5.77 -3.32 5.95
CA ARG A 166 -4.49 -3.99 6.19
C ARG A 166 -3.52 -3.70 5.06
N ILE A 167 -2.28 -3.46 5.41
CA ILE A 167 -1.21 -3.08 4.47
C ILE A 167 -0.23 -4.25 4.37
N LEU A 168 -0.14 -4.84 3.19
CA LEU A 168 0.79 -5.90 2.85
C LEU A 168 1.84 -5.34 1.91
N TYR A 169 3.08 -5.29 2.39
CA TYR A 169 4.22 -4.88 1.59
C TYR A 169 5.04 -6.09 1.17
N VAL A 170 5.34 -6.19 -0.14
CA VAL A 170 6.25 -7.19 -0.69
C VAL A 170 7.45 -6.49 -1.29
N GLU A 171 8.64 -6.75 -0.74
CA GLU A 171 9.87 -6.17 -1.29
C GLU A 171 10.17 -6.73 -2.69
N SER A 172 10.70 -5.88 -3.56
CA SER A 172 11.04 -6.23 -4.93
C SER A 172 12.14 -7.30 -4.99
N ILE A 173 12.07 -8.18 -6.00
CA ILE A 173 13.06 -9.26 -6.18
C ILE A 173 14.45 -8.69 -6.47
N ALA A 174 14.54 -7.49 -7.03
CA ALA A 174 15.81 -6.82 -7.30
C ALA A 174 16.56 -6.39 -6.02
N ARG A 175 15.90 -6.39 -4.85
CA ARG A 175 16.49 -5.94 -3.58
C ARG A 175 17.05 -7.13 -2.80
N VAL A 176 18.29 -7.52 -3.12
CA VAL A 176 18.95 -8.67 -2.47
C VAL A 176 19.54 -8.31 -1.10
N ARG A 177 20.23 -7.17 -1.00
CA ARG A 177 21.04 -6.82 0.18
C ARG A 177 20.45 -5.71 1.05
N LYS A 178 19.66 -4.80 0.48
CA LYS A 178 19.12 -3.62 1.18
C LYS A 178 17.67 -3.42 0.77
N LEU A 179 16.78 -3.08 1.70
CA LEU A 179 15.40 -2.68 1.39
C LEU A 179 15.37 -1.49 0.45
N SER A 180 14.31 -1.37 -0.36
CA SER A 180 14.04 -0.12 -1.07
C SER A 180 13.80 1.01 -0.05
N LEU A 181 13.85 2.28 -0.47
CA LEU A 181 13.55 3.38 0.46
C LEU A 181 12.12 3.25 0.99
N SER A 182 11.16 2.90 0.13
CA SER A 182 9.77 2.71 0.52
C SER A 182 9.64 1.57 1.54
N GLY A 183 10.30 0.43 1.28
CA GLY A 183 10.37 -0.70 2.20
C GLY A 183 11.02 -0.34 3.52
N TYR A 184 12.11 0.46 3.50
CA TYR A 184 12.75 0.96 4.71
C TYR A 184 11.79 1.81 5.53
N ILE A 185 11.11 2.79 4.91
CA ILE A 185 10.13 3.66 5.57
C ILE A 185 9.01 2.82 6.20
N LEU A 186 8.39 1.92 5.42
CA LEU A 186 7.26 1.11 5.90
C LEU A 186 7.66 0.10 6.97
N TYR A 187 8.87 -0.47 6.87
CA TYR A 187 9.41 -1.36 7.88
C TYR A 187 9.58 -0.64 9.22
N PHE A 188 10.31 0.48 9.25
CA PHE A 188 10.64 1.18 10.50
C PHE A 188 9.45 1.95 11.09
N SER A 189 8.59 2.53 10.25
CA SER A 189 7.35 3.19 10.71
C SER A 189 6.29 2.23 11.24
N ARG A 190 6.45 0.91 11.01
CA ARG A 190 5.48 -0.13 11.42
C ARG A 190 4.09 0.04 10.77
N VAL A 191 4.01 0.76 9.66
CA VAL A 191 2.76 1.00 8.95
C VAL A 191 2.28 -0.26 8.21
N ALA A 192 3.21 -1.05 7.66
CA ALA A 192 2.89 -2.33 7.04
C ALA A 192 2.57 -3.38 8.11
N ASP A 193 1.40 -4.01 8.02
CA ASP A 193 0.98 -5.08 8.92
C ASP A 193 1.71 -6.38 8.63
N GLN A 194 2.01 -6.61 7.35
CA GLN A 194 2.79 -7.74 6.86
C GLN A 194 3.87 -7.22 5.92
N PHE A 195 5.09 -7.69 6.11
CA PHE A 195 6.26 -7.25 5.37
C PHE A 195 7.01 -8.46 4.86
N PHE A 196 6.96 -8.71 3.55
CA PHE A 196 7.59 -9.87 2.93
C PHE A 196 8.91 -9.50 2.25
N VAL A 197 9.89 -10.38 2.41
CA VAL A 197 11.19 -10.32 1.73
C VAL A 197 11.45 -11.63 0.99
N GLN A 198 12.21 -11.55 -0.10
CA GLN A 198 12.46 -12.69 -0.98
C GLN A 198 13.87 -13.29 -0.82
N TRP A 199 14.72 -12.65 -0.01
CA TRP A 199 16.12 -13.02 0.17
C TRP A 199 16.41 -13.30 1.66
N PRO A 200 17.04 -14.44 2.01
CA PRO A 200 17.39 -14.75 3.40
C PRO A 200 18.28 -13.69 4.06
N GLU A 201 19.14 -13.02 3.29
CA GLU A 201 20.02 -11.95 3.77
C GLU A 201 19.22 -10.73 4.24
N LEU A 202 18.07 -10.44 3.61
CA LEU A 202 17.16 -9.41 4.10
C LEU A 202 16.46 -9.85 5.37
N LEU A 203 16.02 -11.11 5.47
CA LEU A 203 15.40 -11.62 6.69
C LEU A 203 16.37 -11.50 7.88
N ALA A 204 17.63 -11.90 7.69
CA ALA A 204 18.67 -11.82 8.72
C ALA A 204 18.88 -10.38 9.23
N ARG A 205 18.77 -9.38 8.35
CA ARG A 205 18.91 -7.96 8.71
C ARG A 205 17.63 -7.31 9.22
N PHE A 206 16.48 -7.83 8.81
CA PHE A 206 15.17 -7.29 9.09
C PHE A 206 14.25 -8.40 9.66
N PRO A 207 14.49 -8.86 10.90
CA PRO A 207 13.87 -10.07 11.45
C PRO A 207 12.36 -9.97 11.69
N ARG A 208 11.77 -8.77 11.57
CA ARG A 208 10.29 -8.60 11.61
C ARG A 208 9.63 -8.84 10.26
N SER A 209 10.41 -9.05 9.21
CA SER A 209 9.89 -9.45 7.91
C SER A 209 9.60 -10.96 7.89
N THR A 210 8.78 -11.38 6.93
CA THR A 210 8.54 -12.79 6.63
C THR A 210 9.25 -13.15 5.34
N TYR A 211 10.07 -14.20 5.37
CA TYR A 211 10.69 -14.71 4.15
C TYR A 211 9.68 -15.53 3.35
N ALA A 212 9.47 -15.13 2.10
CA ALA A 212 8.49 -15.77 1.21
C ALA A 212 9.12 -16.50 0.02
N GLY A 213 10.46 -16.52 -0.10
CA GLY A 213 11.13 -17.04 -1.28
C GLY A 213 10.82 -16.22 -2.53
N ARG A 214 10.78 -16.88 -3.70
CA ARG A 214 10.47 -16.22 -4.98
C ARG A 214 8.97 -16.14 -5.17
N LEU A 215 8.43 -14.92 -5.07
CA LEU A 215 7.00 -14.65 -5.20
C LEU A 215 6.58 -14.20 -6.61
N TYR A 216 7.55 -13.80 -7.44
CA TYR A 216 7.36 -13.34 -8.81
C TYR A 216 8.02 -14.30 -9.79
#